data_AF-A0A7S0QHM9-F1
#
_entry.id   AF-A0A7S0QHM9-F1
#
_cell.length_a   1.000
_cell.length_b   1.000
_cell.length_c   1.000
_cell.angle_alpha   90.00
_cell.angle_beta   90.00
_cell.angle_gamma   90.00
#
_symmetry.space_group_name_H-M   'P 1'
#
loop_
_entity.id
_entity.type
_entity.pdbx_description
1 polymer ?
#
loop_
_entity_poly.entity_id
_entity_poly.type
_entity_poly.pdbx_seq_one_letter_code
_entity_poly.pdbx_strand_id
1 'polypeptide(L)'
;HFFAQLAAVPPAGAVDLELRRYLERVAELLIDLLAQLPTRRFFLALVKDRQVVVRCRLSSLARRADGRLFAQLLDLLQFYQGFEINEHTGMALSHDEMLARHYDRILRLQKACFATVPQLREFALSNVGAIESREALAAHFARLDPAEFKALLQKVHLLPSDDDPALSAGDGAAWAADPAVQMEAAVAAH
;
A
#
# COMPACT_ATOMS: atom_id res chain seq x y z
N HIS A 1 15.29 -3.12 9.25
CA HIS A 1 16.20 -1.96 9.41
C HIS A 1 15.55 -0.65 8.98
N PHE A 2 15.27 -0.41 7.69
CA PHE A 2 14.67 0.87 7.22
C PHE A 2 13.39 1.28 7.99
N PHE A 3 12.41 0.39 8.11
CA PHE A 3 11.16 0.71 8.80
C PHE A 3 11.31 0.93 10.31
N ALA A 4 12.23 0.22 10.96
CA ALA A 4 12.57 0.48 12.36
C ALA A 4 13.15 1.89 12.54
N GLN A 5 14.05 2.32 11.65
CA GLN A 5 14.60 3.67 11.64
C GLN A 5 13.54 4.74 11.35
N LEU A 6 12.61 4.44 10.42
CA LEU A 6 11.48 5.32 10.12
C LEU A 6 10.53 5.48 11.31
N ALA A 7 10.25 4.39 12.04
CA ALA A 7 9.39 4.40 13.22
C ALA A 7 10.04 5.13 14.41
N ALA A 8 11.37 5.16 14.48
CA ALA A 8 12.11 5.89 15.51
C ALA A 8 12.03 7.42 15.38
N VAL A 9 11.55 7.95 14.24
CA VAL A 9 11.41 9.39 14.03
C VAL A 9 10.28 9.96 14.89
N PRO A 10 10.56 10.88 15.83
CA PRO A 10 9.53 11.45 16.69
C PRO A 10 8.60 12.39 15.91
N PRO A 11 7.32 12.52 16.32
CA PRO A 11 6.35 13.39 15.65
C PRO A 11 6.69 14.88 15.77
N ALA A 12 7.36 15.29 16.86
CA ALA A 12 7.80 16.65 17.12
C ALA A 12 9.23 16.65 17.70
N GLY A 13 9.86 17.83 17.75
CA GLY A 13 11.25 17.99 18.24
C GLY A 13 12.30 17.77 17.14
N ALA A 14 13.57 17.81 17.50
CA ALA A 14 14.67 17.66 16.54
C ALA A 14 14.76 16.21 16.04
N VAL A 15 15.01 16.06 14.74
CA VAL A 15 15.35 14.77 14.11
C VAL A 15 16.81 14.84 13.72
N ASP A 16 17.54 13.77 14.00
CA ASP A 16 18.93 13.65 13.56
C ASP A 16 19.03 13.82 12.04
N LEU A 17 19.95 14.69 11.60
CA LEU A 17 20.11 15.04 10.20
C LEU A 17 20.53 13.83 9.37
N GLU A 18 21.41 12.98 9.93
CA GLU A 18 21.91 11.78 9.25
C GLU A 18 20.81 10.73 9.10
N LEU A 19 20.00 10.50 10.15
CA LEU A 19 18.80 9.65 10.05
C LEU A 19 17.84 10.15 8.97
N ARG A 20 17.51 11.45 8.93
CA ARG A 20 16.61 12.00 7.90
C ARG A 20 17.18 11.77 6.49
N ARG A 21 18.46 12.09 6.29
CA ARG A 21 19.15 11.88 5.00
C ARG A 21 19.15 10.41 4.60
N TYR A 22 19.39 9.50 5.54
CA TYR A 22 19.32 8.07 5.29
C TYR A 22 17.93 7.66 4.77
N LEU A 23 16.86 8.12 5.42
CA LEU A 23 15.48 7.81 5.01
C LEU A 23 15.15 8.38 3.62
N GLU A 24 15.57 9.61 3.33
CA GLU A 24 15.44 10.24 2.01
C GLU A 24 16.21 9.46 0.93
N ARG A 25 17.46 9.05 1.21
CA ARG A 25 18.28 8.28 0.25
C ARG A 25 17.73 6.88 0.01
N VAL A 26 17.13 6.24 1.01
CA VAL A 26 16.42 4.98 0.77
C VAL A 26 15.19 5.21 -0.11
N ALA A 27 14.43 6.28 0.09
CA ALA A 27 13.30 6.60 -0.78
C ALA A 27 13.75 6.84 -2.24
N GLU A 28 14.84 7.59 -2.45
CA GLU A 28 15.46 7.75 -3.77
C GLU A 28 15.88 6.41 -4.39
N LEU A 29 16.54 5.55 -3.63
CA LEU A 29 16.92 4.21 -4.11
C LEU A 29 15.70 3.39 -4.55
N LEU A 30 14.61 3.43 -3.78
CA LEU A 30 13.36 2.75 -4.14
C LEU A 30 12.77 3.30 -5.44
N ILE A 31 12.84 4.61 -5.65
CA ILE A 31 12.39 5.26 -6.88
C ILE A 31 13.22 4.77 -8.06
N ASP A 32 14.55 4.80 -7.95
CA ASP A 32 15.45 4.35 -9.02
C ASP A 32 15.20 2.88 -9.41
N LEU A 33 15.00 2.01 -8.41
CA LEU A 33 14.67 0.61 -8.63
C LEU A 33 13.32 0.40 -9.33
N LEU A 34 12.34 1.28 -9.11
CA LEU A 34 11.04 1.20 -9.78
C LEU A 34 10.99 1.92 -11.13
N ALA A 35 11.89 2.88 -11.37
CA ALA A 35 11.97 3.66 -12.59
C ALA A 35 12.62 2.88 -13.75
N GLN A 36 13.38 1.83 -13.45
CA GLN A 36 14.05 1.00 -14.46
C GLN A 36 13.35 -0.36 -14.60
N LEU A 37 12.93 -0.72 -15.83
CA LEU A 37 12.21 -1.98 -16.11
C LEU A 37 12.89 -3.26 -15.57
N PRO A 38 14.22 -3.45 -15.72
CA PRO A 38 14.89 -4.67 -15.27
C PRO A 38 14.78 -4.91 -13.76
N THR A 39 14.85 -3.85 -12.96
CA THR A 39 14.73 -3.93 -11.50
C THR A 39 13.27 -3.91 -11.07
N ARG A 40 12.43 -3.12 -11.75
CA ARG A 40 11.01 -2.94 -11.46
C ARG A 40 10.24 -4.26 -11.46
N ARG A 41 10.48 -5.14 -12.44
CA ARG A 41 9.65 -6.33 -12.68
C ARG A 41 9.43 -7.18 -11.43
N PHE A 42 10.48 -7.43 -10.65
CA PHE A 42 10.40 -8.21 -9.43
C PHE A 42 10.27 -7.33 -8.19
N PHE A 43 10.89 -6.15 -8.21
CA PHE A 43 10.90 -5.27 -7.05
C PHE A 43 9.54 -4.63 -6.78
N LEU A 44 8.75 -4.33 -7.81
CA LEU A 44 7.41 -3.76 -7.66
C LEU A 44 6.48 -4.65 -6.84
N ALA A 45 6.55 -5.98 -7.05
CA ALA A 45 5.75 -6.93 -6.29
C ALA A 45 6.10 -6.86 -4.79
N LEU A 46 7.39 -6.77 -4.46
CA LEU A 46 7.86 -6.64 -3.08
C LEU A 46 7.43 -5.31 -2.44
N VAL A 47 7.54 -4.20 -3.17
CA VAL A 47 7.13 -2.87 -2.70
C VAL A 47 5.63 -2.85 -2.37
N LYS A 48 4.80 -3.47 -3.22
CA LYS A 48 3.35 -3.59 -3.02
C LYS A 48 3.01 -4.51 -1.85
N ASP A 49 3.59 -5.72 -1.82
CA ASP A 49 3.38 -6.71 -0.75
C ASP A 49 3.69 -6.15 0.64
N ARG A 50 4.79 -5.38 0.75
CA ARG A 50 5.23 -4.79 2.03
C ARG A 50 4.62 -3.44 2.35
N GLN A 51 3.64 -3.00 1.56
CA GLN A 51 2.90 -1.74 1.73
C GLN A 51 3.83 -0.54 1.97
N VAL A 52 4.94 -0.48 1.22
CA VAL A 52 6.03 0.48 1.52
C VAL A 52 5.55 1.92 1.45
N VAL A 53 4.83 2.30 0.38
CA VAL A 53 4.31 3.66 0.21
C VAL A 53 3.32 4.03 1.33
N VAL A 54 2.40 3.13 1.66
CA VAL A 54 1.40 3.33 2.73
C VAL A 54 2.10 3.58 4.06
N ARG A 55 3.03 2.70 4.44
CA ARG A 55 3.78 2.80 5.71
C ARG A 55 4.62 4.07 5.78
N CYS A 56 5.25 4.45 4.67
CA CYS A 56 6.02 5.69 4.60
C CYS A 56 5.13 6.93 4.74
N ARG A 57 3.96 6.97 4.09
CA ARG A 57 3.02 8.10 4.20
C ARG A 57 2.40 8.26 5.58
N LEU A 58 2.18 7.15 6.29
CA LEU A 58 1.66 7.18 7.65
C LEU A 58 2.72 7.55 8.70
N SER A 59 3.99 7.54 8.34
CA SER A 59 5.08 7.87 9.25
C SER A 59 5.04 9.32 9.75
N SER A 60 5.61 9.54 10.94
CA SER A 60 5.85 10.87 11.49
C SER A 60 6.61 11.77 10.51
N LEU A 61 7.66 11.25 9.85
CA LEU A 61 8.52 12.03 8.96
C LEU A 61 7.73 12.69 7.82
N ALA A 62 6.79 11.96 7.20
CA ALA A 62 5.98 12.47 6.09
C ALA A 62 5.05 13.63 6.49
N ARG A 63 4.69 13.75 7.78
CA ARG A 63 3.79 14.79 8.30
C ARG A 63 4.51 16.04 8.81
N ARG A 64 5.83 15.99 8.92
CA ARG A 64 6.63 17.08 9.48
C ARG A 64 7.04 18.10 8.43
N ALA A 65 7.15 19.36 8.84
CA ALA A 65 7.60 20.45 7.96
C ALA A 65 9.04 20.23 7.43
N ASP A 66 9.92 19.68 8.27
CA ASP A 66 11.30 19.34 7.92
C ASP A 66 11.45 18.01 7.17
N GLY A 67 10.35 17.27 6.98
CA GLY A 67 10.27 16.06 6.15
C GLY A 67 9.66 16.30 4.77
N ARG A 68 9.54 17.56 4.34
CA ARG A 68 8.91 17.93 3.05
C ARG A 68 9.56 17.23 1.85
N LEU A 69 10.89 17.12 1.82
CA LEU A 69 11.61 16.42 0.74
C LEU A 69 11.22 14.94 0.72
N PHE A 70 11.21 14.29 1.89
CA PHE A 70 10.74 12.91 2.00
C PHE A 70 9.32 12.74 1.47
N ALA A 71 8.38 13.62 1.83
CA ALA A 71 7.00 13.57 1.30
C ALA A 71 6.96 13.70 -0.25
N GLN A 72 7.75 14.61 -0.83
CA GLN A 72 7.85 14.75 -2.29
C GLN A 72 8.42 13.50 -2.96
N LEU A 73 9.42 12.86 -2.35
CA LEU A 73 9.95 11.59 -2.82
C LEU A 73 8.89 10.48 -2.75
N LEU A 74 8.04 10.46 -1.72
CA LEU A 74 6.95 9.49 -1.62
C LEU A 74 5.89 9.68 -2.72
N ASP A 75 5.61 10.92 -3.14
CA ASP A 75 4.72 11.18 -4.27
C ASP A 75 5.29 10.62 -5.58
N LEU A 76 6.60 10.80 -5.81
CA LEU A 76 7.29 10.22 -6.95
C LEU A 76 7.34 8.69 -6.88
N LEU A 77 7.56 8.13 -5.69
CA LEU A 77 7.54 6.68 -5.47
C LEU A 77 6.14 6.11 -5.73
N GLN A 78 5.07 6.78 -5.29
CA GLN A 78 3.69 6.37 -5.58
C GLN A 78 3.42 6.39 -7.09
N PHE A 79 3.86 7.44 -7.79
CA PHE A 79 3.75 7.54 -9.23
C PHE A 79 4.43 6.34 -9.92
N TYR A 80 5.68 6.04 -9.59
CA TYR A 80 6.35 4.88 -10.15
C TYR A 80 5.67 3.57 -9.74
N GLN A 81 5.18 3.40 -8.52
CA GLN A 81 4.45 2.19 -8.13
C GLN A 81 3.18 1.96 -9.00
N GLY A 82 2.49 3.03 -9.37
CA GLY A 82 1.27 3.01 -10.18
C GLY A 82 1.48 3.11 -11.69
N PHE A 83 2.71 3.35 -12.16
CA PHE A 83 2.99 3.66 -13.55
C PHE A 83 2.47 2.58 -14.52
N GLU A 84 1.72 3.03 -15.53
CA GLU A 84 0.90 2.22 -16.43
C GLU A 84 1.74 1.60 -17.56
N ILE A 85 2.66 0.72 -17.16
CA ILE A 85 3.56 -0.02 -18.04
C ILE A 85 3.44 -1.52 -17.77
N ASN A 86 3.52 -2.32 -18.82
CA ASN A 86 3.61 -3.76 -18.70
C ASN A 86 5.04 -4.15 -18.27
N GLU A 87 5.15 -4.82 -17.12
CA GLU A 87 6.42 -5.16 -16.49
C GLU A 87 7.21 -6.24 -17.25
N HIS A 88 6.58 -6.95 -18.19
CA HIS A 88 7.19 -8.02 -18.97
C HIS A 88 7.60 -7.54 -20.36
N THR A 89 6.74 -6.77 -21.03
CA THR A 89 6.99 -6.27 -22.40
C THR A 89 7.66 -4.91 -22.41
N GLY A 90 7.57 -4.14 -21.32
CA GLY A 90 8.04 -2.76 -21.25
C GLY A 90 7.18 -1.77 -22.04
N MET A 91 6.05 -2.21 -22.59
CA MET A 91 5.15 -1.35 -23.35
C MET A 91 4.19 -0.62 -22.41
N ALA A 92 3.82 0.61 -22.76
CA ALA A 92 2.74 1.32 -22.09
C ALA A 92 1.43 0.51 -22.17
N LEU A 93 0.64 0.54 -21.10
CA LEU A 93 -0.68 -0.08 -21.10
C LEU A 93 -1.64 0.76 -21.94
N SER A 94 -2.46 0.08 -22.73
CA SER A 94 -3.59 0.70 -23.41
C SER A 94 -4.72 1.04 -22.44
N HIS A 95 -5.62 1.93 -22.86
CA HIS A 95 -6.81 2.28 -22.07
C HIS A 95 -7.62 1.07 -21.64
N ASP A 96 -7.84 0.12 -22.55
CA ASP A 96 -8.61 -1.09 -22.28
C ASP A 96 -7.90 -2.00 -21.27
N GLU A 97 -6.57 -2.11 -21.32
CA GLU A 97 -5.79 -2.87 -20.34
C GLU A 97 -5.82 -2.24 -18.95
N MET A 98 -5.76 -0.91 -18.88
CA MET A 98 -5.87 -0.17 -17.62
C MET A 98 -7.24 -0.35 -16.99
N LEU A 99 -8.30 -0.21 -17.78
CA LEU A 99 -9.68 -0.48 -17.33
C LEU A 99 -9.83 -1.93 -16.89
N ALA A 100 -9.40 -2.91 -17.70
CA ALA A 100 -9.49 -4.31 -17.33
C ALA A 100 -8.78 -4.60 -16.00
N ARG A 101 -7.56 -4.08 -15.78
CA ARG A 101 -6.82 -4.20 -14.50
C ARG A 101 -7.54 -3.53 -13.33
N HIS A 102 -8.22 -2.41 -13.56
CA HIS A 102 -9.03 -1.73 -12.54
C HIS A 102 -10.22 -2.58 -12.11
N TYR A 103 -11.05 -2.99 -13.08
CA TYR A 103 -12.21 -3.84 -12.84
C TYR A 103 -11.82 -5.17 -12.19
N ASP A 104 -10.73 -5.79 -12.63
CA ASP A 104 -10.22 -7.03 -12.03
C ASP A 104 -9.93 -6.89 -10.54
N ARG A 105 -9.32 -5.78 -10.12
CA ARG A 105 -8.99 -5.52 -8.72
C ARG A 105 -10.26 -5.38 -7.87
N ILE A 106 -11.22 -4.59 -8.33
CA ILE A 106 -12.48 -4.36 -7.60
C ILE A 106 -13.34 -5.63 -7.58
N LEU A 107 -13.45 -6.35 -8.69
CA LEU A 107 -14.20 -7.61 -8.75
C LEU A 107 -13.60 -8.69 -7.86
N ARG A 108 -12.27 -8.78 -7.74
CA ARG A 108 -11.61 -9.69 -6.79
C ARG A 108 -12.00 -9.37 -5.35
N LEU A 109 -12.01 -8.08 -5.00
CA LEU A 109 -12.47 -7.63 -3.69
C LEU A 109 -13.95 -7.94 -3.45
N GLN A 110 -14.84 -7.61 -4.39
CA GLN A 110 -16.27 -7.89 -4.28
C GLN A 110 -16.54 -9.40 -4.11
N LYS A 111 -15.85 -10.26 -4.88
CA LYS A 111 -15.95 -11.72 -4.74
C LYS A 111 -15.48 -12.20 -3.36
N ALA A 112 -14.38 -11.65 -2.84
CA ALA A 112 -13.90 -11.97 -1.50
C ALA A 112 -14.92 -11.54 -0.43
N CYS A 113 -15.39 -10.30 -0.48
CA CYS A 113 -16.41 -9.77 0.43
C CYS A 113 -17.69 -10.63 0.42
N PHE A 114 -18.20 -10.99 -0.77
CA PHE A 114 -19.39 -11.83 -0.90
C PHE A 114 -19.24 -13.19 -0.23
N ALA A 115 -18.05 -13.79 -0.33
CA ALA A 115 -17.77 -15.12 0.17
C ALA A 115 -17.54 -15.17 1.69
N THR A 116 -16.95 -14.14 2.30
CA THR A 116 -16.51 -14.19 3.71
C THR A 116 -17.20 -13.22 4.65
N VAL A 117 -17.78 -12.12 4.15
CA VAL A 117 -18.24 -11.02 5.00
C VAL A 117 -19.70 -10.70 4.67
N PRO A 118 -20.67 -11.33 5.36
CA PRO A 118 -22.10 -11.13 5.09
C PRO A 118 -22.54 -9.67 5.17
N GLN A 119 -21.90 -8.86 6.03
CA GLN A 119 -22.16 -7.43 6.22
C GLN A 119 -21.87 -6.60 4.96
N LEU A 120 -21.01 -7.09 4.06
CA LEU A 120 -20.62 -6.43 2.82
C LEU A 120 -21.31 -7.01 1.57
N ARG A 121 -22.41 -7.76 1.73
CA ARG A 121 -23.16 -8.29 0.57
C ARG A 121 -23.69 -7.19 -0.36
N GLU A 122 -24.18 -6.09 0.20
CA GLU A 122 -24.63 -4.95 -0.61
C GLU A 122 -23.46 -4.38 -1.41
N PHE A 123 -22.32 -4.12 -0.75
CA PHE A 123 -21.08 -3.68 -1.40
C PHE A 123 -20.63 -4.63 -2.52
N ALA A 124 -20.69 -5.94 -2.26
CA ALA A 124 -20.26 -6.96 -3.22
C ALA A 124 -21.15 -7.07 -4.47
N LEU A 125 -22.40 -6.56 -4.40
CA LEU A 125 -23.36 -6.58 -5.50
C LEU A 125 -23.55 -5.20 -6.15
N SER A 126 -23.01 -4.15 -5.55
CA SER A 126 -23.03 -2.79 -6.09
C SER A 126 -22.25 -2.68 -7.41
N ASN A 127 -22.60 -1.69 -8.22
CA ASN A 127 -21.81 -1.36 -9.40
C ASN A 127 -20.43 -0.83 -8.98
N VAL A 128 -19.42 -1.04 -9.85
CA VAL A 128 -18.04 -0.61 -9.57
C VAL A 128 -17.96 0.90 -9.35
N GLY A 129 -18.67 1.69 -10.18
CA GLY A 129 -18.65 3.15 -10.08
C GLY A 129 -19.18 3.75 -8.78
N ALA A 130 -20.07 3.06 -8.04
CA ALA A 130 -20.53 3.56 -6.74
C ALA A 130 -19.60 3.20 -5.58
N ILE A 131 -18.66 2.27 -5.77
CA ILE A 131 -17.81 1.75 -4.70
C ILE A 131 -16.33 2.00 -4.91
N GLU A 132 -15.90 2.51 -6.06
CA GLU A 132 -14.49 2.74 -6.37
C GLU A 132 -13.90 3.98 -5.70
N SER A 133 -14.73 4.88 -5.14
CA SER A 133 -14.20 6.05 -4.44
C SER A 133 -13.64 5.67 -3.07
N ARG A 134 -12.59 6.38 -2.67
CA ARG A 134 -11.96 6.26 -1.36
C ARG A 134 -12.96 6.40 -0.22
N GLU A 135 -13.86 7.37 -0.33
CA GLU A 135 -14.88 7.64 0.69
C GLU A 135 -15.89 6.49 0.78
N ALA A 136 -16.30 5.92 -0.36
CA ALA A 136 -17.22 4.78 -0.39
C ALA A 136 -16.56 3.53 0.23
N LEU A 137 -15.33 3.21 -0.19
CA LEU A 137 -14.57 2.08 0.37
C LEU A 137 -14.42 2.22 1.88
N ALA A 138 -13.97 3.39 2.36
CA ALA A 138 -13.79 3.64 3.78
C ALA A 138 -15.10 3.51 4.56
N ALA A 139 -16.22 4.04 4.04
CA ALA A 139 -17.52 3.93 4.68
C ALA A 139 -18.02 2.48 4.78
N HIS A 140 -17.78 1.66 3.76
CA HIS A 140 -18.13 0.25 3.80
C HIS A 140 -17.24 -0.54 4.77
N PHE A 141 -15.92 -0.33 4.74
CA PHE A 141 -14.99 -1.04 5.62
C PHE A 141 -15.07 -0.62 7.08
N ALA A 142 -15.49 0.61 7.38
CA ALA A 142 -15.70 1.08 8.76
C ALA A 142 -16.79 0.29 9.51
N ARG A 143 -17.60 -0.50 8.81
CA ARG A 143 -18.64 -1.38 9.40
C ARG A 143 -18.08 -2.71 9.90
N LEU A 144 -16.82 -3.02 9.62
CA LEU A 144 -16.19 -4.28 9.97
C LEU A 144 -15.42 -4.20 11.27
N ASP A 145 -15.41 -5.30 12.01
CA ASP A 145 -14.51 -5.45 13.13
C ASP A 145 -13.05 -5.56 12.65
N PRO A 146 -12.06 -5.03 13.39
CA PRO A 146 -10.66 -5.03 12.96
C PRO A 146 -10.10 -6.41 12.59
N ALA A 147 -10.53 -7.45 13.30
CA ALA A 147 -10.11 -8.83 13.02
C ALA A 147 -10.70 -9.35 11.70
N GLU A 148 -11.98 -9.09 11.43
CA GLU A 148 -12.64 -9.46 10.17
C GLU A 148 -12.03 -8.70 8.99
N PHE A 149 -11.76 -7.41 9.17
CA PHE A 149 -11.13 -6.57 8.15
C PHE A 149 -9.71 -7.03 7.82
N LYS A 150 -8.89 -7.31 8.84
CA LYS A 150 -7.55 -7.89 8.63
C LYS A 150 -7.62 -9.20 7.83
N ALA A 151 -8.52 -10.11 8.21
CA ALA A 151 -8.67 -11.40 7.53
C ALA A 151 -9.11 -11.24 6.06
N LEU A 152 -10.00 -10.29 5.78
CA LEU A 152 -10.39 -9.94 4.42
C LEU A 152 -9.19 -9.45 3.60
N LEU A 153 -8.39 -8.52 4.14
CA LEU A 153 -7.20 -7.97 3.47
C LEU A 153 -6.12 -9.02 3.22
N GLN A 154 -5.96 -9.98 4.13
CA GLN A 154 -5.07 -11.12 3.92
C GLN A 154 -5.58 -12.03 2.79
N LYS A 155 -6.90 -12.26 2.72
CA LYS A 155 -7.52 -13.08 1.68
C LYS A 155 -7.40 -12.48 0.27
N VAL A 156 -7.41 -11.15 0.15
CA VAL A 156 -7.17 -10.45 -1.12
C VAL A 156 -5.69 -10.15 -1.40
N HIS A 157 -4.77 -10.70 -0.58
CA HIS A 157 -3.32 -10.54 -0.72
C HIS A 157 -2.85 -9.08 -0.67
N LEU A 158 -3.53 -8.23 0.11
CA LEU A 158 -3.08 -6.86 0.40
C LEU A 158 -2.22 -6.80 1.67
N LEU A 159 -2.46 -7.73 2.59
CA LEU A 159 -1.62 -7.94 3.76
C LEU A 159 -1.07 -9.36 3.73
N PRO A 160 0.14 -9.56 4.27
CA PRO A 160 0.72 -10.89 4.35
C PRO A 160 -0.03 -11.76 5.37
N SER A 161 -0.03 -13.07 5.12
CA SER A 161 -0.59 -14.06 6.05
C SER A 161 0.22 -14.14 7.33
N ASP A 162 -0.44 -14.49 8.44
CA ASP A 162 0.24 -14.64 9.73
C ASP A 162 1.30 -15.78 9.72
N ASP A 163 1.16 -16.75 8.80
CA ASP A 163 2.10 -17.85 8.60
C ASP A 163 3.29 -17.53 7.67
N ASP A 164 3.45 -16.28 7.20
CA ASP A 164 4.55 -15.93 6.27
C ASP A 164 5.92 -16.02 6.99
N PRO A 165 6.81 -16.95 6.60
CA PRO A 165 8.13 -17.11 7.21
C PRO A 165 9.02 -15.87 7.04
N ALA A 166 8.75 -15.00 6.07
CA ALA A 166 9.47 -13.74 5.89
C ALA A 166 9.05 -12.65 6.90
N LEU A 167 8.03 -12.89 7.73
CA LEU A 167 7.60 -12.00 8.82
C LEU A 167 8.03 -12.48 10.21
N SER A 168 8.35 -13.76 10.37
CA SER A 168 8.82 -14.32 11.64
C SER A 168 10.26 -13.90 12.00
N ALA A 169 11.01 -13.33 11.05
CA ALA A 169 12.42 -12.98 11.19
C ALA A 169 12.73 -11.47 11.42
N GLY A 170 11.75 -10.62 11.75
CA GLY A 170 11.95 -9.16 11.91
C GLY A 170 10.87 -8.46 12.76
N ASP A 171 10.60 -7.15 12.51
CA ASP A 171 9.59 -6.27 13.18
C ASP A 171 8.13 -6.82 13.20
N GLY A 172 7.93 -8.09 12.83
CA GLY A 172 6.71 -8.85 12.93
C GLY A 172 5.61 -8.32 12.02
N ALA A 173 4.54 -9.09 11.89
CA ALA A 173 3.29 -8.61 11.30
C ALA A 173 2.63 -7.44 12.08
N ALA A 174 3.32 -6.82 13.05
CA ALA A 174 2.80 -5.76 13.91
C ALA A 174 2.32 -4.55 13.08
N TRP A 175 3.03 -4.19 12.03
CA TRP A 175 2.61 -3.11 11.13
C TRP A 175 1.33 -3.45 10.36
N ALA A 176 1.07 -4.74 10.08
CA ALA A 176 -0.14 -5.20 9.41
C ALA A 176 -1.36 -5.24 10.37
N ALA A 177 -1.12 -5.13 11.68
CA ALA A 177 -2.17 -5.00 12.68
C ALA A 177 -2.62 -3.54 12.91
N ASP A 178 -1.88 -2.54 12.39
CA ASP A 178 -2.24 -1.14 12.52
C ASP A 178 -3.50 -0.82 11.67
N PRO A 179 -4.62 -0.39 12.29
CA PRO A 179 -5.86 -0.07 11.57
C PRO A 179 -5.69 1.01 10.51
N ALA A 180 -4.80 1.98 10.73
CA ALA A 180 -4.53 3.03 9.74
C ALA A 180 -3.84 2.44 8.50
N VAL A 181 -2.90 1.51 8.69
CA VAL A 181 -2.25 0.81 7.58
C VAL A 181 -3.25 -0.08 6.83
N GLN A 182 -4.11 -0.81 7.56
CA GLN A 182 -5.15 -1.64 6.96
C GLN A 182 -6.09 -0.83 6.07
N MET A 183 -6.59 0.29 6.58
CA MET A 183 -7.50 1.17 5.83
C MET A 183 -6.82 1.80 4.61
N GLU A 184 -5.62 2.37 4.77
CA GLU A 184 -4.89 2.96 3.66
C GLU A 184 -4.48 1.92 2.61
N ALA A 185 -4.10 0.70 3.01
CA ALA A 185 -3.79 -0.38 2.07
C ALA A 185 -5.01 -0.82 1.27
N ALA A 186 -6.18 -0.92 1.92
CA ALA A 186 -7.44 -1.25 1.26
C ALA A 186 -7.84 -0.18 0.24
N VAL A 187 -7.73 1.10 0.63
CA VAL A 187 -8.09 2.23 -0.22
C VAL A 187 -7.06 2.48 -1.32
N ALA A 188 -5.77 2.26 -1.09
CA ALA A 188 -4.74 2.51 -2.10
C ALA A 188 -4.65 1.41 -3.17
N ALA A 189 -5.19 0.23 -2.89
CA ALA A 189 -5.19 -0.91 -3.81
C ALA A 189 -6.27 -0.81 -4.90
N HIS A 190 -7.34 -0.07 -4.62
CA HIS A 190 -8.60 -0.06 -5.38
C HIS A 190 -8.95 1.37 -5.77
#